data_AF-A0A2V9PIP7-F1
#
_entry.id   AF-A0A2V9PIP7-F1
#
_cell.length_a   1.000
_cell.length_b   1.000
_cell.length_c   1.000
_cell.angle_alpha   90.00
_cell.angle_beta   90.00
_cell.angle_gamma   90.00
#
_symmetry.space_group_name_H-M   'P 1'
#
loop_
_entity.id
_entity.type
_entity.pdbx_description
1 polymer ?
#
loop_
_entity_poly.entity_id
_entity_poly.type
_entity_poly.pdbx_seq_one_letter_code
_entity_poly.pdbx_strand_id
1 'polypeptide(L)' 'MSDLRHEIENLSASEKAELLDVVWESLEADALSLTDAQRAELDHRIERHEQNPSDVIPWEQVRASLFKKL' A
#
# COMPACT_ATOMS: atom_id res chain seq x y z
N MET A 1 3.44 -23.33 7.69
CA MET A 1 2.62 -22.34 6.94
C MET A 1 1.12 -22.53 7.20
N SER A 2 0.58 -23.76 7.24
CA SER A 2 -0.84 -23.97 7.61
C SER A 2 -1.17 -23.51 9.02
N ASP A 3 -0.24 -23.72 9.96
CA ASP A 3 -0.49 -23.47 11.39
C ASP A 3 -0.62 -21.97 11.68
N LEU A 4 0.25 -21.13 11.09
CA LEU A 4 0.16 -19.67 11.17
C LEU A 4 -1.13 -19.14 10.55
N ARG A 5 -1.59 -19.72 9.43
CA ARG A 5 -2.87 -19.33 8.82
C ARG A 5 -4.04 -19.63 9.77
N HIS A 6 -4.04 -20.80 10.39
CA HIS A 6 -5.08 -21.19 11.34
C HIS A 6 -5.06 -20.32 12.61
N GLU A 7 -3.88 -19.92 13.09
CA GLU A 7 -3.74 -18.99 14.21
C GLU A 7 -4.30 -17.61 13.86
N ILE A 8 -3.97 -17.08 12.68
CA ILE A 8 -4.51 -15.80 12.20
C ILE A 8 -6.03 -15.88 12.02
N GLU A 9 -6.57 -16.97 11.49
CA GLU A 9 -8.02 -17.13 11.28
C GLU A 9 -8.81 -17.00 12.59
N ASN A 10 -8.25 -17.51 13.70
CA ASN A 10 -8.84 -17.46 15.04
C ASN A 10 -8.82 -16.06 15.69
N LEU A 11 -8.05 -15.11 15.17
CA LEU A 11 -8.02 -13.74 15.68
C LEU A 11 -9.31 -12.98 15.37
N SER A 12 -9.75 -12.15 16.31
CA SER A 12 -10.77 -11.13 16.08
C SER A 12 -10.29 -10.10 15.05
N ALA A 13 -11.21 -9.28 14.54
CA ALA A 13 -10.86 -8.23 13.60
C ALA A 13 -9.87 -7.20 14.20
N SER A 14 -9.99 -6.90 15.50
CA SER A 14 -9.08 -5.98 16.19
C SER A 14 -7.68 -6.55 16.30
N GLU A 15 -7.55 -7.82 16.70
CA GLU A 15 -6.25 -8.50 16.81
C GLU A 15 -5.59 -8.68 15.44
N LYS A 16 -6.38 -8.87 14.37
CA LYS A 16 -5.86 -8.88 13.00
C LYS A 16 -5.29 -7.53 12.57
N ALA A 17 -5.95 -6.43 12.95
CA ALA A 17 -5.46 -5.09 12.67
C ALA A 17 -4.15 -4.82 13.43
N GLU A 18 -4.10 -5.14 14.73
CA GLU A 18 -2.89 -5.00 15.55
C GLU A 18 -1.74 -5.86 15.02
N LEU A 19 -2.01 -7.10 14.63
CA LEU A 19 -1.00 -7.96 14.00
C LEU A 19 -0.51 -7.38 12.67
N LEU A 20 -1.41 -6.82 11.86
CA LEU A 20 -1.04 -6.18 10.59
C LEU A 20 -0.08 -5.02 10.84
N ASP A 21 -0.37 -4.16 11.82
CA ASP A 21 0.49 -3.02 12.16
C ASP A 21 1.87 -3.50 12.63
N VAL A 22 1.94 -4.45 13.56
CA VAL A 22 3.21 -5.00 14.07
C VAL A 22 4.04 -5.64 12.97
N VAL A 23 3.41 -6.43 12.09
CA VAL A 23 4.11 -7.03 10.95
C VAL A 23 4.58 -5.95 9.98
N TRP A 24 3.76 -4.93 9.71
CA TRP A 24 4.12 -3.84 8.82
C TRP A 24 5.34 -3.07 9.34
N GLU A 25 5.34 -2.67 10.61
CA GLU A 25 6.47 -2.00 11.28
C GLU A 25 7.74 -2.86 11.22
N SER A 26 7.63 -4.18 11.38
CA SER A 26 8.78 -5.08 11.31
C SER A 26 9.45 -5.10 9.92
N LEU A 27 8.70 -4.80 8.85
CA LEU A 27 9.23 -4.73 7.49
C LEU A 27 9.90 -3.38 7.20
N GLU A 28 9.53 -2.32 7.93
CA GLU A 28 10.13 -0.99 7.75
C GLU A 28 11.62 -0.97 8.15
N ALA A 29 12.04 -1.86 9.04
CA ALA A 29 13.45 -2.03 9.40
C ALA A 29 14.35 -2.37 8.20
N ASP A 30 13.81 -3.03 7.18
CA ASP A 30 14.50 -3.41 5.95
C ASP A 30 14.13 -2.50 4.75
N ALA A 31 13.35 -1.45 4.97
CA ALA A 31 12.87 -0.59 3.89
C ALA A 31 14.01 0.24 3.27
N LEU A 32 14.08 0.23 1.94
CA LEU A 32 14.99 1.08 1.20
C LEU A 32 14.60 2.54 1.34
N SER A 33 15.56 3.37 1.73
CA SER A 33 15.38 4.82 1.74
C SER A 33 15.13 5.33 0.32
N LEU A 34 14.14 6.19 0.17
CA LEU A 34 13.93 6.92 -1.09
C LEU A 34 15.10 7.85 -1.36
N THR A 35 15.56 7.86 -2.60
CA THR A 35 16.48 8.90 -3.10
C THR A 35 15.80 10.27 -3.06
N ASP A 36 16.58 11.34 -3.03
CA ASP A 36 16.03 12.71 -3.01
C ASP A 36 15.15 12.99 -4.23
N ALA A 37 15.52 12.46 -5.40
CA ALA A 37 14.73 12.59 -6.62
C ALA A 37 13.37 11.87 -6.51
N GLN A 38 13.33 10.69 -5.89
CA GLN A 38 12.07 9.96 -5.66
C GLN A 38 11.18 10.69 -4.65
N ARG A 39 11.77 11.22 -3.57
CA ARG A 39 11.02 12.00 -2.56
C ARG A 39 10.43 13.27 -3.19
N ALA A 40 11.22 14.02 -3.96
CA ALA A 40 10.76 15.21 -4.65
C ALA A 40 9.62 14.94 -5.65
N GLU A 41 9.65 13.80 -6.36
CA GLU A 41 8.57 13.40 -7.26
C GLU A 41 7.28 13.08 -6.50
N LEU A 42 7.36 12.44 -5.32
CA LEU A 42 6.19 12.19 -4.49
C LEU A 42 5.60 13.50 -3.97
N ASP A 43 6.43 14.40 -3.45
CA ASP A 43 6.00 15.72 -2.96
C ASP A 43 5.28 16.50 -4.06
N HIS A 44 5.87 16.53 -5.27
CA HIS A 44 5.26 17.18 -6.43
C HIS A 44 3.91 16.55 -6.83
N ARG A 45 3.77 15.22 -6.76
CA ARG A 45 2.49 14.54 -7.07
C ARG A 45 1.41 14.82 -6.03
N ILE A 46 1.79 14.91 -4.76
CA ILE A 46 0.87 15.25 -3.67
C ILE A 46 0.35 16.68 -3.90
N GLU A 47 1.24 17.64 -4.11
CA GLU A 47 0.86 19.03 -4.37
C GLU A 47 -0.03 19.17 -5.62
N ARG A 48 0.33 18.50 -6.72
CA ARG A 48 -0.49 18.49 -7.94
C ARG A 48 -1.89 17.91 -7.68
N HIS A 49 -1.99 16.84 -6.89
CA HIS A 49 -3.27 16.23 -6.56
C HIS A 49 -4.13 17.14 -5.69
N GLU A 50 -3.54 17.83 -4.71
CA GLU A 50 -4.24 18.82 -3.87
C GLU A 50 -4.79 19.98 -4.71
N GLN A 51 -4.02 20.45 -5.70
CA GLN A 51 -4.45 21.52 -6.62
C GLN A 51 -5.53 21.07 -7.60
N ASN A 52 -5.50 19.81 -8.05
CA ASN A 52 -6.50 19.24 -8.95
C ASN A 52 -6.90 17.80 -8.55
N PRO A 53 -7.84 17.64 -7.60
CA PRO A 53 -8.24 16.33 -7.10
C PRO A 53 -8.85 15.41 -8.16
N SER A 54 -9.40 15.99 -9.24
CA SER A 54 -10.01 15.23 -10.34
C SER A 54 -9.02 14.72 -11.39
N ASP A 55 -7.75 15.14 -11.33
CA ASP A 55 -6.68 14.71 -12.24
C ASP A 55 -6.12 13.33 -11.84
N VAL A 56 -7.02 12.36 -11.74
CA VAL A 56 -6.73 10.99 -11.32
C VAL A 56 -7.42 10.00 -12.26
N ILE A 57 -6.84 8.80 -12.37
CA ILE A 57 -7.49 7.68 -13.08
C ILE A 57 -8.24 6.85 -12.05
N PRO A 58 -9.55 6.62 -12.20
CA PRO A 58 -10.30 5.76 -11.29
C PRO A 58 -9.68 4.37 -11.20
N TRP A 59 -9.64 3.81 -9.98
CA TRP A 59 -9.08 2.48 -9.76
C TRP A 59 -9.71 1.41 -10.65
N GLU A 60 -11.02 1.45 -10.85
CA GLU A 60 -11.70 0.47 -11.71
C GLU A 60 -11.20 0.49 -13.16
N GLN A 61 -10.81 1.67 -13.68
CA GLN A 61 -10.22 1.80 -15.00
C GLN A 61 -8.80 1.22 -15.03
N VAL A 62 -7.97 1.52 -14.02
CA VAL A 62 -6.62 0.94 -13.89
C VAL A 62 -6.70 -0.58 -13.80
N ARG A 63 -7.54 -1.09 -12.90
CA ARG A 63 -7.76 -2.52 -12.68
C ARG A 63 -8.23 -3.23 -13.94
N ALA A 64 -9.18 -2.64 -14.68
CA ALA A 64 -9.65 -3.20 -15.94
C ALA A 64 -8.55 -3.26 -17.02
N SER A 65 -7.52 -2.42 -16.93
CA SER A 65 -6.38 -2.42 -17.86
C SER A 65 -5.29 -3.42 -17.51
N LEU A 66 -5.06 -3.71 -16.21
CA LEU A 66 -3.97 -4.59 -15.73
C LEU A 66 -4.02 -6.01 -16.30
N PHE A 67 -5.22 -6.51 -16.59
CA PHE A 67 -5.43 -7.90 -17.05
C PHE A 67 -5.82 -8.01 -18.52
N LYS A 68 -5.84 -6.89 -19.26
CA LYS A 68 -5.95 -6.95 -20.71
C LYS A 68 -4.62 -7.47 -21.24
N LYS A 69 -4.60 -8.75 -21.65
CA LYS A 69 -3.49 -9.31 -22.43
C LYS A 69 -3.24 -8.41 -23.63
N LEU A 70 -1.96 -8.05 -23.86
CA LEU A 70 -1.48 -7.55 -25.14
C LEU A 70 -1.77 -8.56 -26.26
#